data_AF-A0A2R7KLP3-F1
#
_entry.id   AF-A0A2R7KLP3-F1
#
_cell.length_a   1.000
_cell.length_b   1.000
_cell.length_c   1.000
_cell.angle_alpha   90.00
_cell.angle_beta   90.00
_cell.angle_gamma   90.00
#
_symmetry.space_group_name_H-M   'P 1'
#
loop_
_entity.id
_entity.type
_entity.pdbx_description
1 polymer ?
#
loop_
_entity_poly.entity_id
_entity_poly.type
_entity_poly.pdbx_seq_one_letter_code
_entity_poly.pdbx_strand_id
1 'polypeptide(L)'
;MFLLTVLILLIRNHSRQQYNAQNLIKIGAILLPIVFLSLTFFMSYSFGLNAKLKQELSEKNFNTDKTLLNVLNPFLYPNTSYNSETLFNVTNILYPKPYPVIEVKDTVFYDLGNKESFSLQSAYYSIDTLKMLTSAYEKLKSATNSAYELFGFDQKELQKRIISKSTSKDSTEIIFKGSAVSPQYDDSICVFLENKTLISPVNGQTVAKQQRQNAIERYKLLYKLNKDSLLNSFKKLDTLLKKYNIESSINPVALTQDVFHFRDKNQDQLDQIRNSFDRHALIEKINTLNRLFYHPGYFHSSIRKIFFIVLFSTWLFGFAIFVLATFIRKSKQSKPDTINQ
;
A
#
# COMPACT_ATOMS: atom_id res chain seq x y z
N MET A 1 -36.82 -4.17 6.31
CA MET A 1 -38.00 -3.30 6.51
C MET A 1 -38.40 -2.58 5.22
N PHE A 2 -37.59 -1.67 4.66
CA PHE A 2 -37.96 -0.88 3.45
C PHE A 2 -38.52 -1.70 2.27
N LEU A 3 -37.81 -2.76 1.84
CA LEU A 3 -38.27 -3.64 0.75
C LEU A 3 -39.59 -4.35 1.04
N LEU A 4 -39.81 -4.73 2.30
CA LEU A 4 -41.05 -5.36 2.75
C LEU A 4 -42.21 -4.36 2.71
N THR A 5 -41.98 -3.11 3.11
CA THR A 5 -42.99 -2.04 3.05
C THR A 5 -43.40 -1.73 1.61
N VAL A 6 -42.42 -1.67 0.70
CA VAL A 6 -42.66 -1.48 -0.75
C VAL A 6 -43.48 -2.64 -1.32
N LEU A 7 -43.12 -3.89 -0.97
CA LEU A 7 -43.86 -5.08 -1.40
C LEU A 7 -45.32 -5.06 -0.92
N ILE A 8 -45.56 -4.70 0.35
CA ILE A 8 -46.90 -4.59 0.93
C ILE A 8 -47.72 -3.52 0.19
N LEU A 9 -47.14 -2.36 -0.10
CA LEU A 9 -47.80 -1.29 -0.85
C LEU A 9 -48.13 -1.73 -2.29
N LEU A 10 -47.21 -2.40 -2.97
CA LEU A 10 -47.44 -2.96 -4.31
C LEU A 10 -48.58 -3.99 -4.34
N ILE A 11 -48.59 -4.92 -3.38
CA ILE A 11 -49.68 -5.90 -3.26
C ILE A 11 -51.00 -5.19 -2.93
N ARG A 12 -50.99 -4.15 -2.07
CA ARG A 12 -52.21 -3.44 -1.69
C ARG A 12 -52.81 -2.61 -2.84
N ASN A 13 -51.99 -1.83 -3.54
CA ASN A 13 -52.46 -0.88 -4.56
C ASN A 13 -52.63 -1.50 -5.94
N HIS A 14 -51.73 -2.41 -6.34
CA HIS A 14 -51.66 -2.84 -7.73
C HIS A 14 -52.17 -4.26 -7.97
N SER A 15 -52.25 -5.14 -6.96
CA SER A 15 -52.65 -6.55 -7.22
C SER A 15 -54.10 -6.79 -7.64
N ARG A 16 -54.97 -5.77 -7.56
CA ARG A 16 -56.38 -5.84 -8.01
C ARG A 16 -56.58 -5.45 -9.48
N GLN A 17 -55.54 -4.93 -10.15
CA GLN A 17 -55.61 -4.53 -11.55
C GLN A 17 -55.25 -5.69 -12.48
N GLN A 18 -55.98 -5.83 -13.59
CA GLN A 18 -55.71 -6.83 -14.62
C GLN A 18 -54.53 -6.36 -15.48
N TYR A 19 -53.32 -6.81 -15.15
CA TYR A 19 -52.16 -6.53 -15.98
C TYR A 19 -51.98 -7.58 -17.06
N ASN A 20 -51.71 -7.10 -18.27
CA ASN A 20 -51.18 -7.92 -19.33
C ASN A 20 -49.69 -8.27 -19.03
N ALA A 21 -49.18 -9.38 -19.58
CA ALA A 21 -47.83 -9.89 -19.27
C ALA A 21 -46.72 -8.83 -19.45
N GLN A 22 -46.86 -7.98 -20.48
CA GLN A 22 -45.92 -6.89 -20.77
C GLN A 22 -45.92 -5.80 -19.68
N ASN A 23 -47.06 -5.53 -19.05
CA ASN A 23 -47.18 -4.54 -17.96
C ASN A 23 -46.65 -5.12 -16.63
N LEU A 24 -46.79 -6.42 -16.40
CA LEU A 24 -46.15 -7.11 -15.26
C LEU A 24 -44.62 -7.01 -15.32
N ILE A 25 -44.05 -7.23 -16.52
CA ILE A 25 -42.59 -7.11 -16.74
C ILE A 25 -42.14 -5.65 -16.51
N LYS A 26 -42.90 -4.65 -16.97
CA LYS A 26 -42.61 -3.23 -16.69
C LYS A 26 -42.59 -2.92 -15.19
N ILE A 27 -43.55 -3.45 -14.43
CA ILE A 27 -43.60 -3.27 -12.97
C ILE A 27 -42.39 -3.94 -12.29
N GLY A 28 -42.01 -5.15 -12.72
CA GLY A 28 -40.80 -5.83 -12.24
C GLY A 28 -39.51 -5.05 -12.54
N ALA A 29 -39.42 -4.45 -13.73
CA ALA A 29 -38.31 -3.59 -14.13
C ALA A 29 -38.24 -2.30 -13.29
N ILE A 30 -39.38 -1.72 -12.90
CA ILE A 30 -39.44 -0.54 -12.00
C ILE A 30 -39.14 -0.90 -10.54
N LEU A 31 -39.39 -2.14 -10.12
CA LEU A 31 -39.00 -2.65 -8.81
C LEU A 31 -37.49 -2.81 -8.65
N LEU A 32 -36.78 -3.12 -9.75
CA LEU A 32 -35.33 -3.30 -9.77
C LEU A 32 -34.57 -2.06 -9.24
N PRO A 33 -34.80 -0.82 -9.71
CA PRO A 33 -34.14 0.37 -9.18
C PRO A 33 -34.48 0.66 -7.71
N ILE A 34 -35.65 0.25 -7.21
CA ILE A 34 -36.02 0.40 -5.79
C ILE A 34 -35.19 -0.55 -4.91
N VAL A 35 -34.91 -1.77 -5.38
CA VAL A 35 -33.96 -2.68 -4.74
C VAL A 35 -32.54 -2.12 -4.81
N PHE A 36 -32.14 -1.54 -5.94
CA PHE A 36 -30.87 -0.83 -6.06
C PHE A 36 -30.77 0.43 -5.18
N LEU A 37 -31.88 1.10 -4.85
CA LEU A 37 -31.86 2.22 -3.89
C LEU A 37 -31.59 1.75 -2.45
N SER A 38 -31.91 0.50 -2.10
CA SER A 38 -31.43 -0.05 -0.82
C SER A 38 -29.90 -0.29 -0.81
N LEU A 39 -29.28 -0.39 -2.00
CA LEU A 39 -27.83 -0.50 -2.21
C LEU A 39 -27.09 0.79 -1.87
N THR A 40 -27.71 1.96 -2.13
CA THR A 40 -27.11 3.26 -1.82
C THR A 40 -26.96 3.47 -0.33
N PHE A 41 -27.78 2.82 0.50
CA PHE A 41 -27.62 2.82 1.96
C PHE A 41 -26.33 2.10 2.40
N PHE A 42 -26.05 0.92 1.83
CA PHE A 42 -24.81 0.18 2.13
C PHE A 42 -23.55 0.89 1.60
N MET A 43 -23.62 1.45 0.40
CA MET A 43 -22.54 2.31 -0.11
C MET A 43 -22.35 3.53 0.79
N SER A 44 -23.43 4.21 1.19
CA SER A 44 -23.39 5.38 2.08
C SER A 44 -22.77 5.05 3.45
N TYR A 45 -23.05 3.87 4.01
CA TYR A 45 -22.40 3.42 5.24
C TYR A 45 -20.89 3.24 5.07
N SER A 46 -20.45 2.66 3.94
CA SER A 46 -19.03 2.55 3.61
C SER A 46 -18.36 3.92 3.39
N PHE A 47 -19.06 4.87 2.76
CA PHE A 47 -18.61 6.26 2.65
C PHE A 47 -18.49 6.92 4.02
N GLY A 48 -19.46 6.72 4.91
CA GLY A 48 -19.44 7.24 6.28
C GLY A 48 -18.26 6.72 7.09
N LEU A 49 -17.97 5.42 7.01
CA LEU A 49 -16.80 4.82 7.66
C LEU A 49 -15.47 5.36 7.10
N ASN A 50 -15.35 5.49 5.78
CA ASN A 50 -14.14 6.05 5.16
C ASN A 50 -13.96 7.54 5.50
N ALA A 51 -15.06 8.30 5.55
CA ALA A 51 -15.04 9.70 5.96
C ALA A 51 -14.62 9.85 7.43
N LYS A 52 -15.18 9.03 8.32
CA LYS A 52 -14.80 8.98 9.74
C LYS A 52 -13.32 8.62 9.91
N LEU A 53 -12.83 7.63 9.17
CA LEU A 53 -11.42 7.24 9.17
C LEU A 53 -10.49 8.38 8.71
N LYS A 54 -10.86 9.12 7.67
CA LYS A 54 -10.09 10.30 7.21
C LYS A 54 -10.16 11.49 8.18
N GLN A 55 -11.24 11.59 8.95
CA GLN A 55 -11.40 12.60 9.99
C GLN A 55 -10.52 12.30 11.22
N GLU A 56 -10.51 11.04 11.67
CA GLU A 56 -9.72 10.61 12.84
C GLU A 56 -8.23 10.48 12.51
N LEU A 57 -7.89 10.13 11.27
CA LEU A 57 -6.52 10.00 10.81
C LEU A 57 -6.35 10.76 9.49
N SER A 58 -5.73 11.94 9.55
CA SER A 58 -5.42 12.69 8.32
C SER A 58 -4.36 11.98 7.49
N GLU A 59 -4.39 12.16 6.17
CA GLU A 59 -3.37 11.60 5.27
C GLU A 59 -1.96 12.04 5.66
N LYS A 60 -1.78 13.31 6.05
CA LYS A 60 -0.50 13.85 6.52
C LYS A 60 0.01 13.07 7.74
N ASN A 61 -0.86 12.83 8.73
CA ASN A 61 -0.50 12.10 9.93
C ASN A 61 -0.18 10.64 9.61
N PHE A 62 -0.99 9.99 8.77
CA PHE A 62 -0.73 8.61 8.35
C PHE A 62 0.58 8.45 7.56
N ASN A 63 0.88 9.39 6.67
CA ASN A 63 2.15 9.40 5.94
C ASN A 63 3.34 9.66 6.87
N THR A 64 3.16 10.46 7.93
CA THR A 64 4.18 10.65 8.97
C THR A 64 4.43 9.36 9.74
N ASP A 65 3.36 8.66 10.13
CA ASP A 65 3.42 7.36 10.81
C ASP A 65 4.15 6.32 9.94
N LYS A 66 3.82 6.23 8.64
CA LYS A 66 4.51 5.36 7.67
C LYS A 66 5.99 5.72 7.51
N THR A 67 6.32 7.02 7.46
CA THR A 67 7.71 7.47 7.35
C THR A 67 8.51 7.05 8.57
N LEU A 68 7.99 7.24 9.79
CA LEU A 68 8.63 6.78 11.02
C LEU A 68 8.86 5.26 11.00
N LEU A 69 7.85 4.48 10.62
CA LEU A 69 7.95 3.03 10.50
C LEU A 69 9.02 2.61 9.47
N ASN A 70 9.08 3.26 8.32
CA ASN A 70 10.06 2.93 7.29
C ASN A 70 11.49 3.31 7.68
N VAL A 71 11.69 4.45 8.35
CA VAL A 71 12.99 4.86 8.93
C VAL A 71 13.42 3.85 9.99
N LEU A 72 12.52 3.45 10.90
CA LEU A 72 12.86 2.55 11.99
C LEU A 72 12.79 1.07 11.62
N ASN A 73 12.33 0.68 10.42
CA ASN A 73 12.14 -0.72 10.01
C ASN A 73 13.33 -1.65 10.32
N PRO A 74 14.60 -1.23 10.16
CA PRO A 74 15.74 -2.06 10.56
C PRO A 74 15.93 -2.22 12.06
N PHE A 75 15.06 -1.69 12.91
CA PHE A 75 15.03 -1.95 14.36
C PHE A 75 13.75 -2.67 14.77
N LEU A 76 12.96 -3.14 13.80
CA LEU A 76 11.62 -3.70 13.96
C LEU A 76 11.54 -5.19 13.57
N TYR A 77 12.67 -5.88 13.46
CA TYR A 77 12.70 -7.32 13.20
C TYR A 77 12.76 -8.09 14.52
N PRO A 78 12.19 -9.30 14.65
CA PRO A 78 12.27 -10.07 15.88
C PRO A 78 13.66 -10.70 16.06
N ASN A 79 14.01 -11.00 17.32
CA ASN A 79 15.32 -11.48 17.79
C ASN A 79 15.94 -12.64 16.97
N THR A 80 15.14 -13.49 16.33
CA THR A 80 15.63 -14.63 15.52
C THR A 80 16.05 -14.24 14.09
N SER A 81 15.75 -13.02 13.64
CA SER A 81 16.03 -12.57 12.27
C SER A 81 17.40 -11.88 12.12
N TYR A 82 18.06 -11.55 13.24
CA TYR A 82 19.29 -10.74 13.33
C TYR A 82 20.58 -11.41 12.87
N ASN A 83 20.55 -12.73 12.66
CA ASN A 83 21.70 -13.54 12.20
C ASN A 83 21.57 -13.99 10.74
N SER A 84 20.58 -13.49 10.01
CA SER A 84 20.38 -13.78 8.60
C SER A 84 21.18 -12.81 7.74
N GLU A 85 22.19 -13.32 6.99
CA GLU A 85 22.94 -12.55 5.98
C GLU A 85 22.02 -11.81 4.98
N THR A 86 20.79 -12.30 4.81
CA THR A 86 19.83 -11.81 3.82
C THR A 86 18.77 -10.84 4.37
N LEU A 87 18.52 -10.81 5.69
CA LEU A 87 17.38 -10.06 6.26
C LEU A 87 17.78 -9.02 7.30
N PHE A 88 18.90 -9.26 8.00
CA PHE A 88 19.36 -8.37 9.05
C PHE A 88 20.85 -8.61 9.31
N ASN A 89 21.72 -7.91 8.60
CA ASN A 89 23.12 -7.83 9.00
C ASN A 89 23.28 -6.63 9.94
N VAL A 90 23.34 -6.90 11.25
CA VAL A 90 23.59 -5.89 12.31
C VAL A 90 24.77 -5.00 11.94
N THR A 91 25.83 -5.61 11.38
CA THR A 91 27.03 -4.91 10.93
C THR A 91 26.69 -3.93 9.80
N ASN A 92 25.83 -4.28 8.85
CA ASN A 92 25.48 -3.38 7.74
C ASN A 92 24.48 -2.28 8.13
N ILE A 93 23.69 -2.47 9.20
CA ILE A 93 22.77 -1.46 9.77
C ILE A 93 23.48 -0.51 10.75
N LEU A 94 24.64 -0.91 11.27
CA LEU A 94 25.39 -0.16 12.28
C LEU A 94 26.81 0.21 11.87
N TYR A 95 27.21 -0.15 10.67
CA TYR A 95 28.47 0.28 10.04
C TYR A 95 28.20 0.41 8.52
N PRO A 96 27.69 1.56 8.04
CA PRO A 96 27.39 1.73 6.64
C PRO A 96 28.68 1.73 5.84
N LYS A 97 28.74 0.92 4.78
CA LYS A 97 29.81 1.01 3.80
C LYS A 97 29.68 2.30 2.99
N PRO A 98 30.80 2.95 2.59
CA PRO A 98 30.74 4.05 1.65
C PRO A 98 30.07 3.57 0.37
N TYR A 99 29.12 4.37 -0.10
CA TYR A 99 28.33 4.09 -1.28
C TYR A 99 29.28 4.12 -2.49
N PRO A 100 29.37 3.04 -3.27
CA PRO A 100 30.23 3.02 -4.45
C PRO A 100 29.74 4.07 -5.44
N VAL A 101 30.66 4.88 -5.94
CA VAL A 101 30.39 5.96 -6.89
C VAL A 101 31.23 5.74 -8.14
N ILE A 102 30.64 6.02 -9.30
CA ILE A 102 31.32 6.09 -10.58
C ILE A 102 31.40 7.55 -11.05
N GLU A 103 32.60 7.98 -11.43
CA GLU A 103 32.82 9.25 -12.11
C GLU A 103 32.50 9.10 -13.60
N VAL A 104 31.71 10.02 -14.13
CA VAL A 104 31.44 10.17 -15.56
C VAL A 104 31.92 11.56 -15.96
N LYS A 105 32.89 11.60 -16.88
CA LYS A 105 33.44 12.86 -17.39
C LYS A 105 32.74 13.19 -18.69
N ASP A 106 32.01 14.30 -18.70
CA ASP A 106 31.40 14.85 -19.90
C ASP A 106 32.13 16.11 -20.34
N THR A 107 32.21 16.28 -21.66
CA THR A 107 32.81 17.46 -22.28
C THR A 107 31.71 18.47 -22.54
N VAL A 108 31.74 19.61 -21.84
CA VAL A 108 30.78 20.69 -22.04
C VAL A 108 31.44 21.74 -22.92
N PHE A 109 30.85 21.96 -24.10
CA PHE A 109 31.28 23.00 -25.04
C PHE A 109 30.56 24.29 -24.70
N TYR A 110 31.30 25.37 -24.47
CA TYR A 110 30.71 26.68 -24.17
C TYR A 110 30.16 27.37 -25.43
N ASP A 111 30.67 26.98 -26.60
CA ASP A 111 30.20 27.39 -27.91
C ASP A 111 29.99 26.15 -28.81
N LEU A 112 28.79 25.99 -29.35
CA LEU A 112 28.44 24.87 -30.25
C LEU A 112 29.10 25.00 -31.63
N GLY A 113 29.51 26.22 -32.03
CA GLY A 113 30.19 26.51 -33.29
C GLY A 113 31.71 26.48 -33.21
N ASN A 114 32.29 26.69 -32.02
CA ASN A 114 33.73 26.61 -31.78
C ASN A 114 34.06 25.63 -30.64
N LYS A 115 34.47 24.41 -31.01
CA LYS A 115 34.83 23.34 -30.07
C LYS A 115 36.16 23.53 -29.35
N GLU A 116 36.89 24.61 -29.60
CA GLU A 116 38.17 24.91 -28.93
C GLU A 116 37.99 25.29 -27.45
N SER A 117 36.80 25.77 -27.07
CA SER A 117 36.47 26.12 -25.69
C SER A 117 35.57 25.07 -25.06
N PHE A 118 36.17 24.09 -24.38
CA PHE A 118 35.46 23.08 -23.61
C PHE A 118 35.94 23.01 -22.16
N SER A 119 35.05 22.60 -21.26
CA SER A 119 35.43 22.14 -19.92
C SER A 119 35.06 20.67 -19.74
N LEU A 120 35.89 19.97 -18.98
CA LEU A 120 35.57 18.65 -18.48
C LEU A 120 34.78 18.82 -17.19
N GLN A 121 33.50 18.45 -17.21
CA GLN A 121 32.69 18.38 -16.01
C GLN A 121 32.59 16.92 -15.56
N SER A 122 33.02 16.67 -14.33
CA SER A 122 32.84 15.38 -13.68
C SER A 122 31.47 15.33 -13.02
N ALA A 123 30.61 14.47 -13.54
CA ALA A 123 29.37 14.07 -12.89
C ALA A 123 29.61 12.75 -12.15
N TYR A 124 29.18 12.65 -10.91
CA TYR A 124 29.31 11.43 -10.11
C TYR A 124 27.95 10.77 -9.95
N TYR A 125 27.91 9.47 -10.16
CA TYR A 125 26.70 8.67 -10.00
C TYR A 125 26.95 7.55 -9.01
N SER A 126 25.92 7.22 -8.25
CA SER A 126 26.01 6.03 -7.43
C SER A 126 26.00 4.74 -8.22
N ILE A 127 26.57 3.68 -7.67
CA ILE A 127 26.46 2.32 -8.19
C ILE A 127 25.45 1.57 -7.33
N ASP A 128 24.34 1.18 -7.94
CA ASP A 128 23.30 0.39 -7.30
C ASP A 128 23.27 -1.03 -7.87
N THR A 129 23.02 -2.00 -6.98
CA THR A 129 22.76 -3.39 -7.36
C THR A 129 21.30 -3.73 -7.11
N LEU A 130 20.71 -4.49 -8.04
CA LEU A 130 19.37 -5.05 -7.89
C LEU A 130 19.35 -6.50 -8.36
N LYS A 131 18.91 -7.39 -7.46
CA LYS A 131 18.67 -8.80 -7.74
C LYS A 131 17.16 -9.07 -7.76
N MET A 132 16.69 -9.69 -8.82
CA MET A 132 15.26 -9.99 -9.02
C MET A 132 15.08 -11.30 -9.78
N LEU A 133 13.85 -11.80 -9.86
CA LEU A 133 13.54 -12.89 -10.77
C LEU A 133 13.76 -12.47 -12.23
N THR A 134 14.33 -13.33 -13.05
CA THR A 134 14.55 -13.07 -14.48
C THR A 134 13.25 -12.71 -15.20
N SER A 135 12.13 -13.34 -14.84
CA SER A 135 10.81 -13.00 -15.34
C SER A 135 10.35 -11.59 -14.95
N ALA A 136 10.75 -11.10 -13.77
CA ALA A 136 10.48 -9.73 -13.33
C ALA A 136 11.34 -8.72 -14.11
N TYR A 137 12.59 -9.06 -14.40
CA TYR A 137 13.48 -8.23 -15.22
C TYR A 137 12.94 -8.06 -16.65
N GLU A 138 12.52 -9.14 -17.30
CA GLU A 138 11.95 -9.06 -18.66
C GLU A 138 10.66 -8.23 -18.70
N LYS A 139 9.82 -8.33 -17.65
CA LYS A 139 8.67 -7.44 -17.49
C LYS A 139 9.09 -5.97 -17.37
N LEU A 140 10.11 -5.70 -16.55
CA LEU A 140 10.63 -4.35 -16.33
C LEU A 140 11.23 -3.75 -17.62
N LYS A 141 11.86 -4.59 -18.45
CA LYS A 141 12.34 -4.24 -19.80
C LYS A 141 11.22 -4.00 -20.81
N SER A 142 9.98 -4.41 -20.54
CA SER A 142 8.84 -4.21 -21.46
C SER A 142 7.84 -3.14 -21.00
N ALA A 143 7.82 -2.81 -19.70
CA ALA A 143 6.80 -1.96 -19.10
C ALA A 143 7.37 -0.59 -18.64
N THR A 144 7.14 0.44 -19.45
CA THR A 144 7.69 1.80 -19.30
C THR A 144 7.43 2.44 -17.93
N ASN A 145 6.26 2.19 -17.33
CA ASN A 145 5.87 2.80 -16.04
C ASN A 145 6.52 2.13 -14.83
N SER A 146 6.79 0.82 -14.91
CA SER A 146 7.33 0.05 -13.77
C SER A 146 8.76 0.44 -13.40
N ALA A 147 9.57 0.83 -14.39
CA ALA A 147 10.93 1.29 -14.16
C ALA A 147 10.97 2.64 -13.43
N TYR A 148 10.08 3.57 -13.81
CA TYR A 148 10.03 4.91 -13.20
C TYR A 148 9.59 4.87 -11.73
N GLU A 149 8.60 4.05 -11.39
CA GLU A 149 8.16 3.92 -9.99
C GLU A 149 9.23 3.31 -9.07
N LEU A 150 9.98 2.35 -9.60
CA LEU A 150 11.02 1.64 -8.86
C LEU A 150 12.32 2.42 -8.73
N PHE A 151 12.76 3.08 -9.80
CA PHE A 151 14.08 3.72 -9.87
C PHE A 151 14.06 5.25 -9.94
N GLY A 152 12.91 5.84 -10.28
CA GLY A 152 12.78 7.28 -10.50
C GLY A 152 13.21 7.76 -11.89
N PHE A 153 13.49 6.85 -12.82
CA PHE A 153 13.84 7.16 -14.21
C PHE A 153 13.22 6.13 -15.17
N ASP A 154 13.07 6.53 -16.44
CA ASP A 154 12.36 5.70 -17.42
C ASP A 154 13.16 4.44 -17.83
N GLN A 155 12.51 3.56 -18.56
CA GLN A 155 13.12 2.30 -19.01
C GLN A 155 14.33 2.53 -19.92
N LYS A 156 14.30 3.54 -20.81
CA LYS A 156 15.39 3.80 -21.76
C LYS A 156 16.63 4.29 -21.02
N GLU A 157 16.41 5.15 -20.03
CA GLU A 157 17.41 5.68 -19.15
C GLU A 157 18.00 4.59 -18.24
N LEU A 158 17.17 3.70 -17.71
CA LEU A 158 17.65 2.52 -16.96
C LEU A 158 18.60 1.67 -17.80
N GLN A 159 18.23 1.35 -19.04
CA GLN A 159 19.08 0.53 -19.93
C GLN A 159 20.44 1.20 -20.21
N LYS A 160 20.45 2.53 -20.39
CA LYS A 160 21.71 3.30 -20.55
C LYS A 160 22.56 3.34 -19.29
N ARG A 161 21.93 3.20 -18.13
CA ARG A 161 22.59 3.26 -16.82
C ARG A 161 23.11 1.90 -16.37
N ILE A 162 22.71 0.77 -16.97
CA ILE A 162 23.22 -0.56 -16.61
C ILE A 162 24.73 -0.64 -16.91
N ILE A 163 25.51 -0.99 -15.89
CA ILE A 163 26.96 -1.20 -15.93
C ILE A 163 27.24 -2.68 -16.21
N SER A 164 26.55 -3.58 -15.53
CA SER A 164 26.66 -5.02 -15.76
C SER A 164 25.36 -5.74 -15.46
N LYS A 165 25.19 -6.92 -16.08
CA LYS A 165 24.07 -7.82 -15.86
C LYS A 165 24.60 -9.24 -15.75
N SER A 166 24.21 -9.95 -14.71
CA SER A 166 24.45 -11.39 -14.57
C SER A 166 23.13 -12.11 -14.36
N THR A 167 23.00 -13.32 -14.92
CA THR A 167 21.83 -14.17 -14.75
C THR A 167 22.29 -15.48 -14.14
N SER A 168 21.70 -15.84 -13.00
CA SER A 168 21.95 -17.08 -12.29
C SER A 168 20.63 -17.79 -12.05
N LYS A 169 20.43 -18.92 -12.74
CA LYS A 169 19.17 -19.68 -12.78
C LYS A 169 17.99 -18.74 -13.11
N ASP A 170 17.03 -18.66 -12.20
CA ASP A 170 15.82 -17.84 -12.35
C ASP A 170 15.99 -16.42 -11.79
N SER A 171 17.20 -16.03 -11.40
CA SER A 171 17.51 -14.69 -10.89
C SER A 171 18.38 -13.90 -11.86
N THR A 172 18.07 -12.63 -12.03
CA THR A 172 18.90 -11.66 -12.74
C THR A 172 19.34 -10.58 -11.77
N GLU A 173 20.64 -10.31 -11.78
CA GLU A 173 21.28 -9.25 -11.03
C GLU A 173 21.79 -8.19 -12.00
N ILE A 174 21.42 -6.93 -11.76
CA ILE A 174 21.89 -5.78 -12.51
C ILE A 174 22.66 -4.84 -11.58
N ILE A 175 23.80 -4.37 -12.07
CA ILE A 175 24.56 -3.27 -11.49
C ILE A 175 24.36 -2.07 -12.39
N PHE A 176 23.96 -0.91 -11.87
CA PHE A 176 23.61 0.26 -12.67
C PHE A 176 23.98 1.59 -12.00
N LYS A 177 24.10 2.64 -12.82
CA LYS A 177 24.29 4.03 -12.40
C LYS A 177 22.99 4.57 -11.81
N GLY A 178 22.94 4.69 -10.49
CA GLY A 178 21.83 5.23 -9.73
C GLY A 178 21.73 6.75 -9.79
N SER A 179 21.42 7.38 -8.67
CA SER A 179 21.24 8.84 -8.61
C SER A 179 22.57 9.58 -8.79
N ALA A 180 22.50 10.82 -9.29
CA ALA A 180 23.63 11.73 -9.21
C ALA A 180 23.96 12.03 -7.74
N VAL A 181 25.24 12.08 -7.42
CA VAL A 181 25.79 12.34 -6.09
C VAL A 181 26.97 13.29 -6.23
N SER A 182 27.40 13.92 -5.14
CA SER A 182 28.60 14.76 -5.15
C SER A 182 29.56 14.35 -4.03
N PRO A 183 30.53 13.48 -4.31
CA PRO A 183 31.28 12.81 -3.25
C PRO A 183 32.06 13.71 -2.30
N GLN A 184 32.43 14.89 -2.79
CA GLN A 184 33.20 15.88 -2.04
C GLN A 184 32.33 16.67 -1.06
N TYR A 185 31.01 16.71 -1.27
CA TYR A 185 30.08 17.53 -0.49
C TYR A 185 28.92 16.73 0.12
N ASP A 186 28.72 15.49 -0.30
CA ASP A 186 27.61 14.65 0.13
C ASP A 186 28.00 13.82 1.35
N ASP A 187 27.74 14.38 2.53
CA ASP A 187 27.84 13.71 3.85
C ASP A 187 27.08 12.37 3.90
N SER A 188 26.18 12.12 2.94
CA SER A 188 25.36 10.92 2.82
C SER A 188 26.00 9.78 2.01
N ILE A 189 27.27 9.92 1.59
CA ILE A 189 27.96 8.83 0.88
C ILE A 189 28.04 7.55 1.72
N CYS A 190 28.18 7.61 3.04
CA CYS A 190 28.20 6.41 3.88
C CYS A 190 26.81 6.07 4.41
N VAL A 191 25.80 5.97 3.55
CA VAL A 191 24.40 5.73 3.95
C VAL A 191 23.97 4.27 3.81
N PHE A 192 23.10 3.83 4.73
CA PHE A 192 22.57 2.46 4.85
C PHE A 192 21.67 2.01 3.70
N LEU A 193 22.22 1.34 2.69
CA LEU A 193 21.47 0.98 1.49
C LEU A 193 21.16 -0.51 1.30
N GLU A 194 21.65 -1.39 2.16
CA GLU A 194 21.33 -2.82 2.04
C GLU A 194 19.90 -3.14 2.48
N ASN A 195 19.36 -2.43 3.49
CA ASN A 195 17.95 -2.59 3.87
C ASN A 195 17.06 -1.57 3.13
N LYS A 196 16.70 -1.94 1.89
CA LYS A 196 15.77 -1.21 1.00
C LYS A 196 14.29 -1.51 1.30
N THR A 197 13.98 -2.37 2.27
CA THR A 197 12.59 -2.76 2.54
C THR A 197 11.81 -1.64 3.24
N LEU A 198 10.63 -1.34 2.70
CA LEU A 198 9.66 -0.44 3.31
C LEU A 198 8.55 -1.28 3.94
N ILE A 199 8.06 -0.91 5.12
CA ILE A 199 6.85 -1.50 5.70
C ILE A 199 5.65 -1.13 4.84
N SER A 200 5.58 0.14 4.42
CA SER A 200 4.60 0.60 3.46
C SER A 200 5.09 1.86 2.76
N PRO A 201 4.96 1.99 1.43
CA PRO A 201 5.25 3.24 0.75
C PRO A 201 4.30 4.37 1.19
N VAL A 202 4.85 5.58 1.21
CA VAL A 202 4.13 6.85 1.32
C VAL A 202 3.66 7.28 -0.07
N ASN A 203 2.45 7.84 -0.17
CA ASN A 203 1.94 8.30 -1.46
C ASN A 203 2.57 9.63 -1.88
N GLY A 204 2.71 9.84 -3.19
CA GLY A 204 3.28 11.06 -3.76
C GLY A 204 4.81 11.08 -3.92
N GLN A 205 5.51 9.98 -3.59
CA GLN A 205 6.95 9.84 -3.83
C GLN A 205 7.29 8.44 -4.37
N THR A 206 8.30 8.33 -5.22
CA THR A 206 8.78 7.03 -5.73
C THR A 206 9.40 6.20 -4.61
N VAL A 207 9.39 4.87 -4.77
CA VAL A 207 9.93 3.94 -3.78
C VAL A 207 11.43 4.17 -3.58
N ALA A 208 12.19 4.36 -4.67
CA ALA A 208 13.62 4.68 -4.61
C ALA A 208 13.91 5.94 -3.79
N LYS A 209 13.13 7.02 -4.00
CA LYS A 209 13.32 8.28 -3.26
C LYS A 209 13.09 8.08 -1.77
N GLN A 210 12.06 7.32 -1.41
CA GLN A 210 11.76 7.01 -0.01
C GLN A 210 12.85 6.14 0.63
N GLN A 211 13.32 5.11 -0.07
CA GLN A 211 14.42 4.25 0.40
C GLN A 211 15.67 5.06 0.71
N ARG A 212 16.07 5.96 -0.20
CA ARG A 212 17.22 6.85 0.00
C ARG A 212 17.00 7.80 1.18
N GLN A 213 15.86 8.48 1.26
CA GLN A 213 15.60 9.42 2.35
C GLN A 213 15.59 8.71 3.70
N ASN A 214 14.95 7.54 3.79
CA ASN A 214 14.90 6.76 5.03
C ASN A 214 16.31 6.31 5.45
N ALA A 215 17.14 5.92 4.49
CA ALA A 215 18.53 5.56 4.75
C ALA A 215 19.34 6.75 5.30
N ILE A 216 19.16 7.95 4.73
CA ILE A 216 19.80 9.18 5.20
C ILE A 216 19.35 9.50 6.64
N GLU A 217 18.05 9.45 6.92
CA GLU A 217 17.52 9.75 8.25
C GLU A 217 18.00 8.72 9.29
N ARG A 218 18.08 7.43 8.94
CA ARG A 218 18.71 6.41 9.79
C ARG A 218 20.16 6.74 10.10
N TYR A 219 20.94 7.10 9.09
CA TYR A 219 22.34 7.50 9.26
C TYR A 219 22.48 8.71 10.19
N LYS A 220 21.62 9.72 10.03
CA LYS A 220 21.60 10.87 10.93
C LYS A 220 21.31 10.45 12.37
N LEU A 221 20.27 9.65 12.60
CA LEU A 221 19.90 9.17 13.94
C LEU A 221 21.02 8.37 14.62
N LEU A 222 21.83 7.64 13.84
CA LEU A 222 22.87 6.77 14.37
C LEU A 222 24.24 7.45 14.54
N TYR A 223 24.65 8.39 13.68
CA TYR A 223 26.01 8.97 13.74
C TYR A 223 26.10 10.48 13.80
N LYS A 224 25.09 11.22 13.32
CA LYS A 224 25.18 12.69 13.24
C LYS A 224 24.42 13.37 14.37
N LEU A 225 23.29 12.80 14.80
CA LEU A 225 22.42 13.36 15.83
C LEU A 225 22.77 12.80 17.21
N ASN A 226 22.29 13.51 18.25
CA ASN A 226 22.43 13.07 19.63
C ASN A 226 21.62 11.80 19.92
N LYS A 227 22.01 11.05 20.97
CA LYS A 227 21.32 9.83 21.38
C LYS A 227 19.84 10.05 21.68
N ASP A 228 19.48 11.23 22.18
CA ASP A 228 18.10 11.62 22.46
C ASP A 228 17.19 11.66 21.22
N SER A 229 17.76 11.93 20.03
CA SER A 229 16.99 11.91 18.78
C SER A 229 16.46 10.51 18.45
N LEU A 230 17.29 9.48 18.66
CA LEU A 230 16.87 8.08 18.48
C LEU A 230 15.87 7.66 19.57
N LEU A 231 16.13 8.05 20.83
CA LEU A 231 15.20 7.81 21.93
C LEU A 231 13.81 8.39 21.66
N ASN A 232 13.75 9.64 21.20
CA ASN A 232 12.50 10.29 20.84
C ASN A 232 11.80 9.58 19.68
N SER A 233 12.55 9.05 18.71
CA SER A 233 12.00 8.24 17.62
C SER A 233 11.37 6.94 18.13
N PHE A 234 12.02 6.26 19.09
CA PHE A 234 11.45 5.07 19.73
C PHE A 234 10.27 5.37 20.66
N LYS A 235 10.24 6.52 21.34
CA LYS A 235 9.04 6.97 22.08
C LYS A 235 7.85 7.21 21.15
N LYS A 236 8.10 7.82 19.99
CA LYS A 236 7.07 7.98 18.95
C LYS A 236 6.59 6.63 18.42
N LEU A 237 7.51 5.68 18.21
CA LEU A 237 7.15 4.31 17.82
C LEU A 237 6.26 3.63 18.87
N ASP A 238 6.62 3.67 20.15
CA ASP A 238 5.79 3.11 21.23
C ASP A 238 4.38 3.73 21.26
N THR A 239 4.31 5.06 21.11
CA THR A 239 3.03 5.79 20.99
C THR A 239 2.21 5.33 19.79
N LEU A 240 2.88 5.09 18.64
CA LEU A 240 2.25 4.61 17.42
C LEU A 240 1.72 3.18 17.57
N LEU A 241 2.48 2.28 18.19
CA LEU A 241 2.04 0.91 18.45
C LEU A 241 0.79 0.89 19.32
N LYS A 242 0.76 1.72 20.38
CA LYS A 242 -0.44 1.93 21.23
C LYS A 242 -1.61 2.51 20.44
N LYS A 243 -1.38 3.55 19.62
CA LYS A 243 -2.39 4.16 18.75
C LYS A 243 -3.08 3.14 17.83
N TYR A 244 -2.33 2.14 17.36
CA TYR A 244 -2.85 1.10 16.47
C TYR A 244 -3.28 -0.19 17.18
N ASN A 245 -3.23 -0.22 18.52
CA ASN A 245 -3.51 -1.39 19.35
C ASN A 245 -2.64 -2.60 18.98
N ILE A 246 -1.35 -2.36 18.73
CA ILE A 246 -0.38 -3.44 18.52
C ILE A 246 0.20 -3.85 19.87
N GLU A 247 0.15 -5.16 20.15
CA GLU A 247 0.76 -5.72 21.35
C GLU A 247 2.27 -5.51 21.29
N SER A 248 2.81 -4.84 22.31
CA SER A 248 4.19 -4.40 22.37
C SER A 248 4.66 -4.34 23.80
N SER A 249 5.88 -4.83 24.03
CA SER A 249 6.63 -4.67 25.27
C SER A 249 7.93 -3.88 25.03
N ILE A 250 7.95 -3.02 24.00
CA ILE A 250 9.10 -2.18 23.69
C ILE A 250 9.37 -1.20 24.83
N ASN A 251 10.62 -1.13 25.27
CA ASN A 251 11.11 -0.07 26.14
C ASN A 251 12.03 0.86 25.34
N PRO A 252 11.60 2.10 25.01
CA PRO A 252 12.40 3.02 24.18
C PRO A 252 13.80 3.30 24.72
N VAL A 253 13.98 3.37 26.04
CA VAL A 253 15.28 3.65 26.68
C VAL A 253 16.22 2.46 26.50
N ALA A 254 15.75 1.27 26.85
CA ALA A 254 16.51 0.02 26.69
C ALA A 254 16.86 -0.22 25.21
N LEU A 255 15.90 0.00 24.31
CA LEU A 255 16.08 -0.16 22.87
C LEU A 255 17.14 0.80 22.31
N THR A 256 17.15 2.06 22.78
CA THR A 256 18.17 3.05 22.40
C THR A 256 19.56 2.60 22.89
N GLN A 257 19.65 2.12 24.13
CA GLN A 257 20.90 1.61 24.69
C GLN A 257 21.42 0.43 23.88
N ASP A 258 20.57 -0.53 23.54
CA ASP A 258 20.94 -1.70 22.74
C ASP A 258 21.49 -1.27 21.38
N VAL A 259 20.79 -0.38 20.66
CA VAL A 259 21.24 0.11 19.34
C VAL A 259 22.61 0.80 19.41
N PHE A 260 22.82 1.68 20.40
CA PHE A 260 24.13 2.34 20.56
C PHE A 260 25.21 1.38 21.06
N HIS A 261 24.85 0.39 21.87
CA HIS A 261 25.78 -0.66 22.28
C HIS A 261 26.30 -1.44 21.09
N PHE A 262 25.40 -1.88 20.19
CA PHE A 262 25.80 -2.58 18.96
C PHE A 262 26.59 -1.68 17.98
N ARG A 263 26.32 -0.37 17.95
CA ARG A 263 27.06 0.60 17.13
C ARG A 263 28.48 0.84 17.66
N ASP A 264 28.64 0.90 18.97
CA ASP A 264 29.88 1.34 19.62
C ASP A 264 30.84 0.19 19.95
N LYS A 265 30.35 -1.06 20.00
CA LYS A 265 31.18 -2.26 20.26
C LYS A 265 31.18 -3.22 19.07
N ASN A 266 32.37 -3.68 18.68
CA ASN A 266 32.54 -4.84 17.81
C ASN A 266 32.10 -6.09 18.56
N GLN A 267 30.91 -6.60 18.23
CA GLN A 267 30.42 -7.99 18.31
C GLN A 267 30.59 -8.83 19.59
N ASP A 268 31.27 -8.36 20.64
CA ASP A 268 31.83 -9.29 21.62
C ASP A 268 30.92 -9.69 22.78
N GLN A 269 29.69 -9.16 22.90
CA GLN A 269 28.68 -9.68 23.83
C GLN A 269 27.41 -8.82 23.78
N LEU A 270 26.42 -9.23 23.00
CA LEU A 270 24.98 -9.02 23.27
C LEU A 270 24.19 -9.65 22.12
N ASP A 271 23.33 -10.61 22.44
CA ASP A 271 22.71 -11.44 21.42
C ASP A 271 21.59 -10.73 20.64
N GLN A 272 20.94 -9.68 21.17
CA GLN A 272 19.63 -9.23 20.66
C GLN A 272 19.31 -7.75 20.96
N ILE A 273 18.64 -7.07 20.02
CA ILE A 273 17.95 -5.78 20.24
C ILE A 273 16.59 -6.07 20.87
N ARG A 274 16.28 -5.55 22.06
CA ARG A 274 15.04 -5.87 22.79
C ARG A 274 13.82 -5.12 22.24
N ASN A 275 13.22 -5.63 21.17
CA ASN A 275 12.11 -5.02 20.45
C ASN A 275 10.87 -5.94 20.31
N SER A 276 10.42 -6.53 21.41
CA SER A 276 9.26 -7.44 21.38
C SER A 276 7.94 -6.70 21.09
N PHE A 277 7.37 -6.94 19.91
CA PHE A 277 6.01 -6.53 19.50
C PHE A 277 5.51 -7.43 18.36
N ASP A 278 4.20 -7.45 18.12
CA ASP A 278 3.63 -8.19 16.98
C ASP A 278 3.83 -7.44 15.66
N ARG A 279 4.91 -7.79 14.95
CA ARG A 279 5.24 -7.24 13.64
C ARG A 279 4.23 -7.62 12.56
N HIS A 280 3.65 -8.81 12.61
CA HIS A 280 2.68 -9.25 11.61
C HIS A 280 1.39 -8.46 11.74
N ALA A 281 0.88 -8.29 12.97
CA ALA A 281 -0.27 -7.44 13.25
C ALA A 281 -0.03 -5.99 12.81
N LEU A 282 1.17 -5.44 13.05
CA LEU A 282 1.52 -4.09 12.58
C LEU A 282 1.43 -3.97 11.06
N ILE A 283 2.07 -4.88 10.31
CA ILE A 283 2.06 -4.86 8.84
C ILE A 283 0.64 -5.02 8.30
N GLU A 284 -0.13 -5.96 8.85
CA GLU A 284 -1.52 -6.18 8.46
C GLU A 284 -2.39 -4.95 8.71
N LYS A 285 -2.22 -4.31 9.88
CA LYS A 285 -2.94 -3.09 10.24
C LYS A 285 -2.63 -1.95 9.28
N ILE A 286 -1.35 -1.69 8.98
CA ILE A 286 -0.93 -0.63 8.06
C ILE A 286 -1.41 -0.91 6.64
N ASN A 287 -1.35 -2.16 6.17
CA ASN A 287 -1.88 -2.54 4.86
C ASN A 287 -3.39 -2.36 4.77
N THR A 288 -4.12 -2.72 5.83
CA THR A 288 -5.57 -2.51 5.92
C THR A 288 -5.91 -1.03 5.87
N LEU A 289 -5.20 -0.20 6.65
CA LEU A 289 -5.38 1.26 6.63
C LEU A 289 -5.06 1.85 5.26
N ASN A 290 -3.93 1.50 4.62
CA ASN A 290 -3.62 1.97 3.27
C ASN A 290 -4.71 1.62 2.26
N ARG A 291 -5.25 0.40 2.32
CA ARG A 291 -6.36 0.00 1.47
C ARG A 291 -7.58 0.88 1.71
N LEU A 292 -7.97 1.10 2.95
CA LEU A 292 -9.10 1.97 3.30
C LEU A 292 -8.89 3.44 2.90
N PHE A 293 -7.66 3.96 3.03
CA PHE A 293 -7.32 5.35 2.69
C PHE A 293 -7.29 5.61 1.18
N TYR A 294 -6.64 4.74 0.41
CA TYR A 294 -6.24 5.01 -0.97
C TYR A 294 -6.95 4.16 -2.02
N HIS A 295 -7.38 2.96 -1.63
CA HIS A 295 -8.10 2.05 -2.51
C HIS A 295 -9.40 1.59 -1.85
N PRO A 296 -10.33 2.53 -1.51
CA PRO A 296 -11.56 2.18 -0.82
C PRO A 296 -12.38 1.23 -1.70
N GLY A 297 -12.24 -0.06 -1.43
CA GLY A 297 -13.03 -1.10 -2.06
C GLY A 297 -14.37 -1.19 -1.35
N TYR A 298 -15.43 -0.68 -1.98
CA TYR A 298 -16.80 -0.76 -1.43
C TYR A 298 -17.30 -2.20 -1.23
N PHE A 299 -16.71 -3.15 -1.98
CA PHE A 299 -16.90 -4.58 -1.80
C PHE A 299 -15.55 -5.29 -1.91
N HIS A 300 -15.27 -6.21 -1.00
CA HIS A 300 -14.19 -7.18 -1.20
C HIS A 300 -14.47 -7.97 -2.50
N SER A 301 -13.46 -8.23 -3.33
CA SER A 301 -13.63 -8.89 -4.64
C SER A 301 -14.43 -10.20 -4.52
N SER A 302 -14.16 -10.97 -3.46
CA SER A 302 -14.85 -12.24 -3.14
C SER A 302 -16.33 -12.06 -2.76
N ILE A 303 -16.67 -10.96 -2.10
CA ILE A 303 -18.03 -10.71 -1.58
C ILE A 303 -18.89 -10.02 -2.65
N ARG A 304 -18.28 -9.28 -3.57
CA ARG A 304 -18.99 -8.57 -4.65
C ARG A 304 -19.95 -9.47 -5.41
N LYS A 305 -19.49 -10.66 -5.82
CA LYS A 305 -20.32 -11.62 -6.56
C LYS A 305 -21.47 -12.15 -5.71
N ILE A 306 -21.18 -12.59 -4.48
CA ILE A 306 -22.18 -13.10 -3.54
C ILE A 306 -23.25 -12.05 -3.28
N PHE A 307 -22.83 -10.79 -3.09
CA PHE A 307 -23.72 -9.68 -2.84
C PHE A 307 -24.68 -9.41 -4.00
N PHE A 308 -24.20 -9.36 -5.24
CA PHE A 308 -25.07 -9.21 -6.42
C PHE A 308 -26.00 -10.40 -6.63
N ILE A 309 -25.56 -11.62 -6.30
CA ILE A 309 -26.40 -12.82 -6.34
C ILE A 309 -27.56 -12.70 -5.33
N VAL A 310 -27.26 -12.39 -4.06
CA VAL A 310 -28.28 -12.23 -3.02
C VAL A 310 -29.26 -11.11 -3.38
N LEU A 311 -28.76 -10.00 -3.95
CA LEU A 311 -29.58 -8.89 -4.41
C LEU A 311 -30.56 -9.33 -5.49
N PHE A 312 -30.06 -10.01 -6.52
CA PHE A 312 -30.87 -10.50 -7.62
C PHE A 312 -31.90 -11.53 -7.16
N SER A 313 -31.49 -12.46 -6.28
CA SER A 313 -32.39 -13.45 -5.67
C SER A 313 -33.50 -12.80 -4.86
N THR A 314 -33.19 -11.75 -4.09
CA THR A 314 -34.20 -11.02 -3.29
C THR A 314 -35.19 -10.28 -4.19
N TRP A 315 -34.71 -9.65 -5.28
CA TRP A 315 -35.58 -9.04 -6.28
C TRP A 315 -36.49 -10.08 -6.95
N LEU A 316 -35.92 -11.20 -7.39
CA LEU A 316 -36.65 -12.29 -8.05
C LEU A 316 -37.72 -12.86 -7.13
N PHE A 317 -37.40 -13.07 -5.85
CA PHE A 317 -38.33 -13.56 -4.85
C PHE A 317 -39.49 -12.59 -4.59
N GLY A 318 -39.19 -11.30 -4.41
CA GLY A 318 -40.21 -10.26 -4.24
C GLY A 318 -41.13 -10.13 -5.47
N PHE A 319 -40.54 -10.22 -6.67
CA PHE A 319 -41.29 -10.21 -7.92
C PHE A 319 -42.18 -11.45 -8.05
N ALA A 320 -41.68 -12.65 -7.72
CA ALA A 320 -42.45 -13.88 -7.75
C ALA A 320 -43.65 -13.85 -6.80
N ILE A 321 -43.49 -13.32 -5.58
CA ILE A 321 -44.59 -13.13 -4.63
C ILE A 321 -45.66 -12.18 -5.20
N PHE A 322 -45.24 -11.08 -5.82
CA PHE A 322 -46.17 -10.13 -6.44
C PHE A 322 -46.97 -10.77 -7.59
N VAL A 323 -46.31 -11.57 -8.43
CA VAL A 323 -46.96 -12.34 -9.51
C VAL A 323 -47.92 -13.38 -8.92
N LEU A 324 -47.51 -14.15 -7.91
CA LEU A 324 -48.40 -15.12 -7.26
C LEU A 324 -49.65 -14.45 -6.67
N ALA A 325 -49.47 -13.32 -5.99
CA ALA A 325 -50.56 -12.58 -5.37
C ALA A 325 -51.56 -12.02 -6.38
N THR A 326 -51.08 -11.59 -7.56
CA THR A 326 -51.96 -11.16 -8.66
C THR A 326 -52.75 -12.33 -9.27
N PHE A 327 -52.12 -13.49 -9.46
CA PHE A 327 -52.81 -14.69 -9.96
C PHE A 327 -53.83 -15.27 -8.97
N ILE A 328 -53.51 -15.37 -7.69
CA ILE A 328 -54.43 -15.91 -6.65
C ILE A 328 -55.65 -14.99 -6.46
N ARG A 329 -55.49 -13.67 -6.57
CA ARG A 329 -56.63 -12.75 -6.47
C ARG A 329 -57.52 -12.79 -7.73
N LYS A 330 -56.95 -13.09 -8.90
CA LYS A 330 -57.70 -13.30 -10.15
C LYS A 330 -58.68 -14.48 -10.04
N SER A 331 -58.28 -15.60 -9.43
CA SER A 331 -59.17 -16.77 -9.27
C SER A 331 -60.31 -16.55 -8.27
N LYS A 332 -60.16 -15.63 -7.31
CA LYS A 332 -61.24 -15.24 -6.38
C LYS A 332 -62.29 -14.34 -7.03
N GLN A 333 -61.93 -13.54 -8.03
CA GLN A 333 -62.89 -12.67 -8.76
C GLN A 333 -63.65 -13.41 -9.87
N SER A 334 -63.18 -14.58 -10.32
CA SER A 334 -63.84 -15.36 -11.38
C SER A 334 -64.86 -16.38 -10.88
N LYS A 335 -65.19 -16.41 -9.58
CA LYS A 335 -66.36 -17.15 -9.09
C LYS A 335 -67.59 -16.25 -9.21
N PRO A 336 -68.52 -16.50 -10.15
CA PRO A 336 -69.82 -15.84 -10.11
C PRO A 336 -70.59 -16.36 -8.89
N ASP A 337 -71.23 -15.45 -8.15
CA ASP A 337 -72.24 -15.81 -7.17
C ASP A 337 -73.34 -16.59 -7.91
N THR A 338 -73.45 -17.89 -7.64
CA THR A 338 -74.64 -18.66 -8.00
C THR A 338 -75.81 -18.11 -7.18
N ILE A 339 -76.57 -17.21 -7.79
CA ILE A 339 -77.85 -16.73 -7.29
C ILE A 339 -78.84 -17.90 -7.35
N ASN A 340 -79.49 -18.14 -6.22
CA ASN A 340 -80.56 -19.11 -6.01
C ASN A 340 -81.69 -18.96 -7.04
N GLN A 341 -82.21 -20.08 -7.54
CA GLN A 341 -83.58 -20.19 -8.07
C GLN A 341 -84.50 -20.74 -6.98
#